data_AF-A0A1F3B2T4-F1
#
_entry.id   AF-A0A1F3B2T4-F1
#
_cell.length_a   1.000
_cell.length_b   1.000
_cell.length_c   1.000
_cell.angle_alpha   90.00
_cell.angle_beta   90.00
_cell.angle_gamma   90.00
#
_symmetry.space_group_name_H-M   'P 1'
#
loop_
_entity.id
_entity.type
_entity.pdbx_description
1 polymer ?
#
loop_
_entity_poly.entity_id
_entity_poly.type
_entity_poly.pdbx_seq_one_letter_code
_entity_poly.pdbx_strand_id
1 'polypeptide(L)'
;MPRYVIERNLPVGLSESDIDAAARRAVAVNSTLEGVRWIHSNLAIDRSKFFCEYDAPSAEAVREAARLAEIPCDTVTEVREVHPDAYIRRSW
;
A
#
# COMPACT_ATOMS: atom_id res chain seq x y z
N MET A 1 -11.53 -1.55 10.62
CA MET A 1 -10.64 -2.44 9.86
C MET A 1 -9.22 -1.93 10.07
N PRO A 2 -8.26 -2.79 10.46
CA PRO A 2 -6.86 -2.38 10.65
C PRO A 2 -6.27 -1.72 9.39
N ARG A 3 -5.34 -0.79 9.61
CA ARG A 3 -4.65 -0.05 8.56
C ARG A 3 -3.20 -0.54 8.47
N TYR A 4 -2.72 -0.74 7.25
CA TYR A 4 -1.36 -1.20 6.99
C TYR A 4 -0.64 -0.26 6.03
N VAL A 5 0.61 0.03 6.34
CA VAL A 5 1.57 0.61 5.39
C VAL A 5 2.47 -0.49 4.87
N ILE A 6 2.64 -0.52 3.56
CA ILE A 6 3.39 -1.52 2.83
C ILE A 6 4.53 -0.83 2.10
N GLU A 7 5.75 -1.29 2.32
CA GLU A 7 6.91 -0.86 1.55
C GLU A 7 7.21 -1.90 0.48
N ARG A 8 7.37 -1.45 -0.77
CA ARG A 8 7.66 -2.30 -1.92
C ARG A 8 8.93 -1.81 -2.60
N ASN A 9 10.02 -2.57 -2.51
CA ASN A 9 11.24 -2.27 -3.26
C ASN A 9 11.00 -2.60 -4.73
N LEU A 10 11.32 -1.65 -5.62
CA LEU A 10 11.10 -1.78 -7.05
C LEU A 10 12.40 -2.13 -7.78
N PRO A 11 12.34 -2.98 -8.81
CA PRO A 11 13.48 -3.20 -9.69
C PRO A 11 13.83 -1.92 -10.47
N VAL A 12 15.10 -1.79 -10.81
CA VAL A 12 15.60 -0.67 -11.63
C VAL A 12 15.02 -0.76 -13.04
N GLY A 13 14.66 0.40 -13.61
CA GLY A 13 14.28 0.50 -15.02
C GLY A 13 12.81 0.25 -15.33
N LEU A 14 11.93 0.19 -14.32
CA LEU A 14 10.49 0.15 -14.55
C LEU A 14 10.02 1.39 -15.32
N SER A 15 9.24 1.15 -16.36
CA SER A 15 8.50 2.18 -17.09
C SER A 15 7.20 2.54 -16.36
N GLU A 16 6.59 3.66 -16.76
CA GLU A 16 5.24 4.03 -16.30
C GLU A 16 4.20 2.95 -16.67
N SER A 17 4.37 2.28 -17.82
CA SER A 17 3.48 1.18 -18.21
C SER A 17 3.60 -0.02 -17.29
N ASP A 18 4.80 -0.31 -16.76
CA ASP A 18 4.98 -1.41 -15.81
C ASP A 18 4.31 -1.11 -14.47
N ILE A 19 4.39 0.16 -14.04
CA ILE A 19 3.71 0.66 -12.84
C ILE A 19 2.19 0.56 -13.01
N ASP A 20 1.65 1.04 -14.15
CA ASP A 20 0.23 0.96 -14.47
C ASP A 20 -0.27 -0.49 -14.50
N ALA A 21 0.50 -1.40 -15.11
CA ALA A 21 0.16 -2.81 -15.16
C ALA A 21 0.10 -3.42 -13.74
N ALA A 22 1.08 -3.12 -12.89
CA ALA A 22 1.10 -3.57 -11.50
C ALA A 22 -0.08 -3.02 -10.69
N ALA A 23 -0.41 -1.73 -10.83
CA ALA A 23 -1.55 -1.11 -10.16
C ALA A 23 -2.88 -1.75 -10.60
N ARG A 24 -3.06 -2.03 -11.90
CA ARG A 24 -4.25 -2.72 -12.43
C ARG A 24 -4.39 -4.14 -11.86
N ARG A 25 -3.30 -4.90 -11.76
CA ARG A 25 -3.31 -6.23 -11.10
C ARG A 25 -3.72 -6.13 -9.64
N ALA A 26 -3.16 -5.16 -8.90
CA ALA A 26 -3.53 -4.93 -7.50
C ALA A 26 -5.03 -4.62 -7.34
N VAL A 27 -5.59 -3.75 -8.18
CA VAL A 27 -7.03 -3.44 -8.17
C VAL A 27 -7.88 -4.67 -8.48
N ALA A 28 -7.51 -5.43 -9.51
CA ALA A 28 -8.25 -6.62 -9.93
C ALA A 28 -8.23 -7.75 -8.87
N VAL A 29 -7.12 -7.90 -8.15
CA VAL A 29 -7.01 -8.90 -7.08
C VAL A 29 -7.70 -8.44 -5.80
N ASN A 30 -7.54 -7.19 -5.39
CA ASN A 30 -8.21 -6.67 -4.20
C ASN A 30 -9.74 -6.77 -4.31
N SER A 31 -10.31 -6.64 -5.51
CA SER A 31 -11.76 -6.78 -5.71
C SER A 31 -12.29 -8.21 -5.49
N THR A 32 -11.42 -9.23 -5.45
CA THR A 32 -11.80 -10.62 -5.17
C THR A 32 -11.56 -11.02 -3.71
N LEU A 33 -10.90 -10.17 -2.92
CA LEU A 33 -10.54 -10.44 -1.53
C LEU A 33 -11.37 -9.60 -0.57
N GLU A 34 -12.17 -10.27 0.27
CA GLU A 34 -13.00 -9.57 1.24
C GLU A 34 -12.14 -8.79 2.24
N GLY A 35 -12.44 -7.50 2.37
CA GLY A 35 -11.81 -6.62 3.34
C GLY A 35 -10.40 -6.15 3.00
N VAL A 36 -9.85 -6.45 1.83
CA VAL A 36 -8.58 -5.86 1.36
C VAL A 36 -8.86 -4.68 0.45
N ARG A 37 -8.45 -3.48 0.86
CA ARG A 37 -8.69 -2.25 0.09
C ARG A 37 -7.44 -1.40 0.02
N TRP A 38 -7.01 -1.11 -1.20
CA TRP A 38 -5.99 -0.10 -1.45
C TRP A 38 -6.57 1.31 -1.25
N ILE A 39 -5.91 2.13 -0.42
CA ILE A 39 -6.31 3.52 -0.13
C ILE A 39 -5.59 4.48 -1.08
N HIS A 40 -4.25 4.51 -1.01
CA HIS A 40 -3.40 5.22 -1.96
C HIS A 40 -1.96 4.71 -1.87
N SER A 41 -1.09 5.21 -2.75
CA SER A 41 0.34 4.95 -2.69
C SER A 41 1.13 6.21 -2.97
N ASN A 42 2.31 6.32 -2.36
CA ASN A 42 3.34 7.28 -2.73
C ASN A 42 4.48 6.53 -3.43
N LEU A 43 4.82 6.93 -4.64
CA LEU A 43 6.01 6.45 -5.36
C LEU A 43 7.18 7.38 -5.02
N ALA A 44 8.31 6.81 -4.61
CA ALA A 44 9.54 7.58 -4.48
C ALA A 44 9.90 8.22 -5.84
N ILE A 45 10.41 9.46 -5.85
CA ILE A 45 10.72 10.20 -7.08
C ILE A 45 11.75 9.47 -7.96
N ASP A 46 12.68 8.75 -7.34
CA ASP A 46 13.67 7.91 -8.01
C ASP A 46 13.12 6.54 -8.48
N ARG A 47 11.82 6.29 -8.27
CA ARG A 47 11.11 5.04 -8.54
C ARG A 47 11.72 3.81 -7.88
N SER A 48 12.45 3.96 -6.78
CA SER A 48 13.06 2.84 -6.04
C SER A 48 12.06 2.08 -5.16
N LYS A 49 10.99 2.75 -4.73
CA LYS A 49 10.08 2.20 -3.72
C LYS A 49 8.67 2.77 -3.84
N PHE A 50 7.67 1.92 -3.57
CA PHE A 50 6.33 2.35 -3.21
C PHE A 50 6.10 2.29 -1.70
N PHE A 51 5.36 3.27 -1.19
CA PHE A 51 4.74 3.26 0.12
C PHE A 51 3.23 3.21 -0.07
N CYS A 52 2.62 2.05 0.14
CA CYS A 52 1.21 1.82 -0.11
C CYS A 52 0.43 1.75 1.20
N GLU A 53 -0.75 2.34 1.23
CA GLU A 53 -1.63 2.30 2.38
C GLU A 53 -2.89 1.47 2.07
N TYR A 54 -3.19 0.49 2.93
CA TYR A 54 -4.26 -0.49 2.74
C TYR A 54 -5.07 -0.68 4.02
N ASP A 55 -6.40 -0.80 3.88
CA ASP A 55 -7.22 -1.46 4.90
C ASP A 55 -7.21 -2.98 4.63
N ALA A 56 -7.06 -3.79 5.68
CA ALA A 56 -7.08 -5.25 5.59
C ALA A 56 -7.50 -5.91 6.91
N PRO A 57 -8.01 -7.15 6.91
CA PRO A 57 -8.31 -7.88 8.15
C PRO A 57 -7.05 -8.33 8.90
N SER A 58 -5.93 -8.54 8.20
CA SER A 58 -4.62 -8.87 8.80
C SER A 58 -3.46 -8.56 7.84
N ALA A 59 -2.23 -8.61 8.34
CA ALA A 59 -1.02 -8.46 7.51
C ALA A 59 -0.88 -9.61 6.49
N GLU A 60 -1.32 -10.82 6.83
CA GLU A 60 -1.31 -11.99 5.94
C GLU A 60 -2.24 -11.78 4.74
N ALA A 61 -3.41 -11.16 4.95
CA ALA A 61 -4.33 -10.84 3.85
C ALA A 61 -3.70 -9.85 2.85
N VAL A 62 -2.93 -8.87 3.34
CA VAL A 62 -2.16 -7.94 2.49
C VAL A 62 -1.08 -8.68 1.70
N ARG A 63 -0.37 -9.62 2.33
CA ARG A 63 0.67 -10.42 1.68
C ARG A 63 0.08 -11.34 0.61
N GLU A 64 -1.05 -11.96 0.89
CA GLU A 64 -1.75 -12.82 -0.06
C GLU A 64 -2.27 -12.02 -1.27
N ALA A 65 -2.84 -10.84 -1.04
CA ALA A 65 -3.24 -9.95 -2.13
C ALA A 65 -2.05 -9.56 -3.02
N ALA A 66 -0.91 -9.22 -2.43
CA ALA A 66 0.30 -8.88 -3.19
C ALA A 66 0.86 -10.09 -3.97
N ARG A 67 0.81 -11.29 -3.38
CA ARG A 67 1.23 -12.55 -4.02
C ARG A 67 0.36 -12.84 -5.25
N LEU A 68 -0.96 -12.74 -5.11
CA LEU A 68 -1.92 -12.95 -6.20
C LEU A 68 -1.81 -11.88 -7.29
N ALA A 69 -1.47 -10.65 -6.93
CA ALA A 69 -1.26 -9.55 -7.87
C ALA A 69 0.13 -9.54 -8.51
N GLU A 70 1.03 -10.44 -8.11
CA GLU A 70 2.42 -10.51 -8.58
C GLU A 70 3.14 -9.15 -8.43
N ILE A 71 3.09 -8.60 -7.21
CA ILE A 71 3.80 -7.37 -6.84
C ILE A 71 4.64 -7.57 -5.56
N PRO A 72 5.80 -6.88 -5.41
CA PRO A 72 6.66 -7.02 -4.23
C PRO A 72 5.96 -6.58 -2.96
N CYS A 73 6.15 -7.25 -1.81
CA CYS A 73 5.52 -6.93 -0.53
C CYS A 73 6.52 -7.10 0.62
N ASP A 74 7.56 -6.25 0.62
CA ASP A 74 8.73 -6.42 1.48
C ASP A 74 8.39 -6.25 2.96
N THR A 75 7.82 -5.09 3.31
CA THR A 75 7.43 -4.78 4.70
C THR A 75 5.94 -4.52 4.76
N VAL A 76 5.28 -5.03 5.81
CA VAL A 76 3.88 -4.76 6.12
C VAL A 76 3.82 -4.38 7.59
N THR A 77 3.39 -3.15 7.87
CA THR A 77 3.34 -2.61 9.22
C THR A 77 1.92 -2.16 9.53
N GLU A 78 1.34 -2.67 10.62
CA GLU A 78 0.08 -2.15 11.13
C GLU A 78 0.31 -0.76 11.70
N VAL A 79 -0.53 0.20 11.30
CA VAL A 79 -0.40 1.60 11.67
C VAL A 79 -1.73 2.17 12.15
N ARG A 80 -1.65 3.34 12.78
CA ARG A 80 -2.80 4.22 13.00
C ARG A 80 -2.51 5.57 12.38
N GLU A 81 -3.53 6.17 11.77
CA GLU A 81 -3.41 7.52 11.20
C GLU A 81 -3.33 8.57 12.32
N VAL A 82 -2.48 9.58 12.10
CA VAL A 82 -2.28 10.69 13.04
C VAL A 82 -2.21 11.98 12.23
N HIS A 83 -3.23 12.83 12.37
CA HIS A 83 -3.28 14.13 11.70
C HIS A 83 -2.79 15.28 12.60
N PRO A 84 -2.09 16.29 12.03
CA PRO A 84 -1.63 17.45 12.79
C PRO A 84 -2.78 18.25 13.43
N ASP A 85 -3.96 18.26 12.81
CA ASP A 85 -5.15 18.95 13.33
C ASP A 85 -5.55 18.53 14.75
N ALA A 86 -5.26 17.28 15.13
CA ALA A 86 -5.49 16.76 16.47
C ALA A 86 -4.64 17.45 17.56
N TYR A 87 -3.54 18.12 17.16
CA TYR A 87 -2.57 18.73 18.07
C TYR A 87 -2.57 20.26 18.00
N ILE A 88 -3.10 20.86 16.94
CA ILE A 88 -3.13 22.32 16.76
C ILE A 88 -4.33 22.96 17.50
N ARG A 89 -5.42 22.23 17.75
CA ARG A 89 -6.63 22.74 18.42
C ARG A 89 -6.61 22.71 19.96
N ARG A 90 -5.49 22.36 20.59
CA ARG A 90 -5.33 22.46 22.04
C ARG A 90 -4.48 23.69 22.36
N SER A 91 -5.15 24.80 22.64
CA SER A 91 -4.55 25.93 23.35
C SER A 91 -3.96 25.40 24.66
N TRP A 92 -2.65 25.57 24.83
CA TRP A 92 -2.01 25.47 26.14
C TRP A 92 -2.50 26.59 27.05
#